data_AF-A0A963RPN1-F1
#
_entry.id   AF-A0A963RPN1-F1
#
_cell.length_a   1.000
_cell.length_b   1.000
_cell.length_c   1.000
_cell.angle_alpha   90.00
_cell.angle_beta   90.00
_cell.angle_gamma   90.00
#
_symmetry.space_group_name_H-M   'P 1'
#
loop_
_entity.id
_entity.type
_entity.pdbx_description
1 polymer ?
#
loop_
_entity_poly.entity_id
_entity_poly.type
_entity_poly.pdbx_seq_one_letter_code
_entity_poly.pdbx_strand_id
1 'polypeptide(L)'
;AKGASQVLRMSYSRKRRYGRNHLEARLGQIDALISRIRDYAAEFVTQQAALDHYAAGSLWMDAGFARRATQGLANGSAGVDALLRRAEAARAGFEALPRLDEAGPVPAPVAHAPLDA
;
A
#
# COMPACT_ATOMS: atom_id res chain seq x y z
N ALA A 1 -43.98 29.72 -29.07
CA ALA A 1 -42.59 30.20 -28.87
C ALA A 1 -42.22 29.99 -27.40
N LYS A 2 -41.34 29.04 -27.12
CA LYS A 2 -39.92 29.19 -26.70
C LYS A 2 -39.74 29.45 -25.20
N GLY A 3 -39.19 28.45 -24.53
CA GLY A 3 -38.69 28.50 -23.15
C GLY A 3 -38.02 27.20 -22.68
N ALA A 4 -37.87 26.20 -23.56
CA ALA A 4 -36.93 25.11 -23.34
C ALA A 4 -35.52 25.67 -23.51
N SER A 5 -34.87 25.97 -22.39
CA SER A 5 -33.42 26.08 -22.36
C SER A 5 -32.97 25.36 -21.11
N GLN A 6 -32.93 24.04 -21.27
CA GLN A 6 -31.98 23.16 -20.60
C GLN A 6 -30.71 23.96 -20.30
N VAL A 7 -30.48 24.23 -19.02
CA VAL A 7 -29.13 24.46 -18.54
C VAL A 7 -28.42 23.14 -18.78
N LEU A 8 -27.80 23.04 -19.95
CA LEU A 8 -26.89 22.00 -20.35
C LEU A 8 -25.80 21.99 -19.28
N ARG A 9 -25.94 21.12 -18.27
CA ARG A 9 -24.84 20.80 -17.37
C ARG A 9 -23.80 20.10 -18.22
N MET A 10 -22.94 20.87 -18.91
CA MET A 10 -21.70 20.37 -19.46
C MET A 10 -20.83 19.95 -18.28
N SER A 11 -21.04 18.73 -17.78
CA SER A 11 -20.01 18.01 -17.04
C SER A 11 -18.94 17.59 -18.05
N TYR A 12 -18.22 18.57 -18.59
CA TYR A 12 -16.98 18.31 -19.30
C TYR A 12 -15.93 17.98 -18.26
N SER A 13 -15.97 16.75 -17.72
CA SER A 13 -14.88 16.21 -16.92
C SER A 13 -13.73 15.91 -17.89
N ARG A 14 -12.97 16.95 -18.24
CA ARG A 14 -11.73 16.80 -18.99
C ARG A 14 -10.87 15.81 -18.20
N LYS A 15 -10.72 14.57 -18.71
CA LYS A 15 -9.87 13.57 -18.07
C LYS A 15 -8.50 14.20 -17.84
N ARG A 16 -8.08 14.32 -16.58
CA ARG A 16 -6.74 14.80 -16.25
C ARG A 16 -5.75 13.83 -16.89
N ARG A 17 -4.87 14.36 -17.73
CA ARG A 17 -3.75 13.62 -18.33
C ARG A 17 -2.50 13.92 -17.51
N TYR A 18 -1.63 12.93 -17.36
CA TYR A 18 -0.43 13.04 -16.54
C TYR A 18 0.83 12.84 -17.40
N GLY A 19 1.83 13.67 -17.16
CA GLY A 19 3.11 13.57 -17.86
C GLY A 19 3.88 12.30 -17.48
N ARG A 20 4.69 11.80 -18.41
CA ARG A 20 5.45 10.55 -18.24
C ARG A 20 6.31 10.52 -16.97
N ASN A 21 7.11 11.55 -16.73
CA ASN A 21 8.01 11.63 -15.57
C ASN A 21 7.23 11.61 -14.25
N HIS A 22 6.04 12.21 -14.23
CA HIS A 22 5.20 12.22 -13.03
C HIS A 22 4.71 10.82 -12.66
N LEU A 23 4.21 10.08 -13.65
CA LEU A 23 3.72 8.72 -13.43
C LEU A 23 4.87 7.77 -13.08
N GLU A 24 5.99 7.83 -13.79
CA GLU A 24 7.19 7.03 -13.50
C GLU A 24 7.68 7.26 -12.06
N ALA A 25 7.77 8.51 -11.62
CA ALA A 25 8.18 8.83 -10.25
C ALA A 25 7.19 8.34 -9.19
N ARG A 26 5.88 8.41 -9.44
CA ARG A 26 4.87 7.89 -8.50
C ARG A 26 4.84 6.38 -8.45
N LEU A 27 4.99 5.71 -9.60
CA LEU A 27 5.12 4.26 -9.66
C LEU A 27 6.36 3.79 -8.90
N GLY A 28 7.52 4.43 -9.12
CA GLY A 28 8.74 4.10 -8.37
C GLY A 28 8.61 4.30 -6.86
N GLN A 29 7.90 5.34 -6.42
CA GLN A 29 7.62 5.54 -4.99
C GLN A 29 6.70 4.45 -4.42
N ILE A 30 5.69 4.02 -5.17
CA ILE A 30 4.80 2.93 -4.76
C ILE A 30 5.54 1.59 -4.76
N ASP A 31 6.43 1.35 -5.73
CA ASP A 31 7.26 0.15 -5.79
C ASP A 31 8.20 0.06 -4.57
N ALA A 32 8.84 1.16 -4.18
CA ALA A 32 9.65 1.22 -2.97
C ALA A 32 8.82 0.94 -1.71
N LEU A 33 7.61 1.49 -1.63
CA LEU A 33 6.68 1.22 -0.52
C LEU A 33 6.27 -0.26 -0.46
N ILE A 34 5.93 -0.86 -1.61
CA ILE A 34 5.59 -2.28 -1.72
C ILE A 34 6.75 -3.16 -1.24
N SER A 35 7.98 -2.85 -1.66
CA SER A 35 9.18 -3.58 -1.21
C SER A 35 9.29 -3.55 0.31
N ARG A 36 9.18 -2.36 0.93
CA ARG A 36 9.25 -2.21 2.38
C ARG A 36 8.14 -2.97 3.11
N ILE A 37 6.92 -3.00 2.57
CA ILE A 37 5.81 -3.78 3.15
C ILE A 37 6.10 -5.29 3.07
N ARG A 38 6.71 -5.77 1.98
CA ARG A 38 7.09 -7.18 1.83
C ARG A 38 8.20 -7.58 2.80
N ASP A 39 9.16 -6.70 3.05
CA ASP A 39 10.19 -6.91 4.07
C ASP A 39 9.54 -7.08 5.46
N TYR A 40 8.53 -6.28 5.77
CA TYR A 40 7.73 -6.46 7.00
C TYR A 40 6.94 -7.76 7.05
N ALA A 41 6.35 -8.17 5.95
CA ALA A 41 5.64 -9.44 5.90
C ALA A 41 6.59 -10.62 6.19
N ALA A 42 7.81 -10.57 5.64
CA ALA A 42 8.85 -11.56 5.92
C ALA A 42 9.26 -11.56 7.40
N GLU A 43 9.37 -10.39 8.03
CA GLU A 43 9.65 -10.29 9.46
C GLU A 43 8.58 -10.99 10.32
N PHE A 44 7.29 -10.79 10.03
CA PHE A 44 6.21 -11.50 10.73
C PHE A 44 6.30 -13.02 10.59
N VAL A 45 6.71 -13.53 9.43
CA VAL A 45 6.92 -14.97 9.21
C VAL A 45 8.09 -15.47 10.07
N THR A 46 9.20 -14.74 10.12
CA THR A 46 10.35 -15.06 10.97
C THR A 46 9.97 -15.09 12.45
N GLN A 47 9.24 -14.08 12.93
CA GLN A 47 8.81 -14.00 14.32
C GLN A 47 7.82 -15.11 14.70
N GLN A 48 6.92 -15.49 13.79
CA GLN A 48 6.03 -16.62 14.01
C GLN A 48 6.81 -17.93 14.13
N ALA A 49 7.76 -18.19 13.23
CA ALA A 49 8.61 -19.38 13.30
C ALA A 49 9.46 -19.43 14.58
N ALA A 50 9.98 -18.27 15.02
CA ALA A 50 10.73 -18.17 16.28
C ALA A 50 9.86 -18.47 17.50
N LEU A 51 8.63 -17.96 17.54
CA LEU A 51 7.67 -18.25 18.60
C LEU A 51 7.31 -19.74 18.63
N ASP A 52 7.03 -20.34 17.48
CA ASP A 52 6.67 -21.75 17.37
C ASP A 52 7.83 -22.65 17.83
N HIS A 53 9.06 -22.32 17.42
CA HIS A 53 10.27 -23.03 17.86
C HIS A 53 10.46 -22.93 19.38
N TYR A 54 10.34 -21.73 19.94
CA TYR A 54 10.48 -21.51 21.37
C TYR A 54 9.38 -22.23 22.18
N ALA A 55 8.14 -22.20 21.70
CA ALA A 55 7.01 -22.88 22.33
C ALA A 55 7.20 -24.40 22.35
N ALA A 56 7.71 -25.00 21.26
CA ALA A 56 7.96 -26.43 21.19
C ALA A 56 9.05 -26.91 22.15
N GLY A 57 10.03 -26.06 22.47
CA GLY A 57 11.16 -26.38 23.36
C GLY A 57 10.97 -25.98 24.81
N SER A 58 9.92 -25.24 25.16
CA SER A 58 9.77 -24.63 26.48
C SER A 58 8.85 -25.42 27.40
N LEU A 59 9.38 -25.90 28.53
CA LEU A 59 8.59 -26.52 29.60
C LEU A 59 7.81 -25.51 30.45
N TRP A 60 8.20 -24.23 30.39
CA TRP A 60 7.72 -23.18 31.29
C TRP A 60 6.92 -22.08 30.59
N MET A 61 6.71 -22.19 29.28
CA MET A 61 5.93 -21.20 28.55
C MET A 61 4.47 -21.25 29.01
N ASP A 62 3.94 -20.10 29.44
CA ASP A 62 2.52 -19.95 29.69
C ASP A 62 1.73 -20.12 28.38
N ALA A 63 0.83 -21.10 28.35
CA ALA A 63 -0.02 -21.36 27.18
C ALA A 63 -0.94 -20.18 26.86
N GLY A 64 -1.34 -19.40 27.88
CA GLY A 64 -2.12 -18.18 27.69
C GLY A 64 -1.34 -17.11 26.93
N PHE A 65 -0.08 -16.90 27.30
CA PHE A 65 0.86 -16.03 26.61
C PHE A 65 1.11 -16.49 25.18
N ALA A 66 1.44 -17.78 24.98
CA ALA A 66 1.69 -18.35 23.66
C ALA A 66 0.55 -18.05 22.69
N ARG A 67 -0.69 -18.34 23.10
CA ARG A 67 -1.89 -18.07 22.30
C ARG A 67 -2.06 -16.59 21.96
N ARG A 68 -1.86 -15.69 22.94
CA ARG A 68 -1.97 -14.24 22.71
C ARG A 68 -0.87 -13.74 21.78
N ALA A 69 0.35 -14.23 21.92
CA ALA A 69 1.47 -13.86 21.07
C ALA A 69 1.23 -14.30 19.62
N THR A 70 0.84 -15.56 19.39
CA THR A 70 0.47 -16.08 18.06
C THR A 70 -0.67 -15.26 17.45
N GLN A 71 -1.71 -14.94 18.23
CA GLN A 71 -2.82 -14.14 17.73
C GLN A 71 -2.41 -12.69 17.40
N GLY A 72 -1.52 -12.10 18.18
CA GLY A 72 -0.94 -10.79 17.91
C GLY A 72 -0.16 -10.78 16.59
N LEU A 73 0.71 -11.76 16.38
CA LEU A 73 1.49 -11.92 15.14
C LEU A 73 0.57 -12.14 13.94
N ALA A 74 -0.45 -13.00 14.06
CA ALA A 74 -1.43 -13.25 13.01
C ALA A 74 -2.21 -11.97 12.64
N ASN A 75 -2.66 -11.21 13.63
CA ASN A 75 -3.36 -9.94 13.39
C ASN A 75 -2.45 -8.90 12.72
N GLY A 76 -1.20 -8.79 13.17
CA GLY A 76 -0.19 -7.91 12.57
C GLY A 76 0.08 -8.27 11.10
N SER A 77 0.32 -9.55 10.83
CA SER A 77 0.51 -10.10 9.49
C SER A 77 -0.68 -9.79 8.57
N ALA A 78 -1.92 -10.03 9.03
CA ALA A 78 -3.12 -9.70 8.28
C ALA A 78 -3.25 -8.19 7.97
N GLY A 79 -2.80 -7.33 8.88
CA GLY A 79 -2.73 -5.88 8.67
C GLY A 79 -1.71 -5.49 7.60
N VAL A 80 -0.53 -6.10 7.60
CA VAL A 80 0.51 -5.91 6.58
C VAL A 80 0.03 -6.39 5.21
N ASP A 81 -0.61 -7.55 5.14
CA ASP A 81 -1.20 -8.08 3.90
C ASP A 81 -2.28 -7.16 3.33
N ALA A 82 -3.15 -6.62 4.20
CA ALA A 82 -4.16 -5.65 3.78
C ALA A 82 -3.52 -4.36 3.25
N LEU A 83 -2.42 -3.91 3.85
CA LEU A 83 -1.67 -2.75 3.38
C LEU A 83 -1.01 -3.03 2.02
N LEU A 84 -0.42 -4.22 1.83
CA LEU A 84 0.18 -4.64 0.56
C LEU A 84 -0.85 -4.62 -0.57
N ARG A 85 -2.02 -5.23 -0.36
CA ARG A 85 -3.11 -5.23 -1.35
C ARG A 85 -3.54 -3.83 -1.76
N ARG A 86 -3.62 -2.89 -0.81
CA ARG A 86 -3.96 -1.50 -1.11
C ARG A 86 -2.85 -0.80 -1.91
N ALA A 87 -1.58 -1.06 -1.60
CA ALA A 87 -0.46 -0.50 -2.33
C ALA A 87 -0.41 -1.03 -3.77
N GLU A 88 -0.63 -2.33 -3.98
CA GLU A 88 -0.72 -2.95 -5.31
C GLU A 88 -1.91 -2.41 -6.10
N ALA A 89 -3.08 -2.25 -5.47
CA ALA A 89 -4.24 -1.63 -6.10
C ALA A 89 -3.98 -0.16 -6.49
N ALA A 90 -3.30 0.60 -5.63
CA ALA A 90 -2.90 1.97 -5.95
C ALA A 90 -1.95 2.00 -7.15
N ARG A 91 -0.95 1.11 -7.16
CA ARG A 91 -0.01 0.97 -8.29
C ARG A 91 -0.74 0.73 -9.60
N ALA A 92 -1.64 -0.26 -9.64
CA ALA A 92 -2.46 -0.57 -10.81
C ALA A 92 -3.33 0.62 -11.23
N GLY A 93 -3.87 1.37 -10.26
CA GLY A 93 -4.62 2.60 -10.50
C GLY A 93 -3.78 3.68 -11.20
N PHE A 94 -2.51 3.86 -10.79
CA PHE A 94 -1.59 4.80 -11.45
C PHE A 94 -1.21 4.36 -12.87
N GLU A 95 -1.03 3.07 -13.11
CA GLU A 95 -0.74 2.55 -14.45
C GLU A 95 -1.90 2.78 -15.44
N ALA A 96 -3.14 2.71 -14.95
CA ALA A 96 -4.35 2.93 -15.74
C ALA A 96 -4.65 4.41 -16.04
N LEU A 97 -3.89 5.37 -15.50
CA LEU A 97 -4.14 6.79 -15.70
C LEU A 97 -3.86 7.23 -17.16
N PRO A 98 -4.71 8.10 -17.74
CA PRO A 98 -4.46 8.66 -19.07
C PRO A 98 -3.14 9.44 -19.13
N ARG A 99 -2.29 9.10 -20.11
CA ARG A 99 -0.97 9.71 -20.29
C ARG A 99 -1.01 10.95 -21.19
N LEU A 100 -0.14 11.89 -20.91
CA LEU A 100 0.25 12.97 -21.80
C LEU A 100 1.58 12.58 -22.46
N ASP A 101 1.77 12.90 -23.75
CA ASP A 101 3.02 12.58 -24.46
C ASP A 101 4.19 13.41 -23.96
N GLU A 102 3.92 14.55 -23.32
CA GLU A 102 4.90 15.38 -22.66
C GLU A 102 5.35 14.76 -21.32
N ALA A 103 6.62 15.00 -20.98
CA ALA A 103 7.22 14.41 -19.79
C ALA A 103 6.63 14.95 -18.48
N GLY A 104 6.26 16.24 -18.43
CA GLY A 104 5.80 16.91 -17.21
C GLY A 104 6.87 16.96 -16.10
N PRO A 105 6.60 17.67 -14.99
CA PRO A 105 7.54 17.78 -13.87
C PRO A 105 7.58 16.50 -13.02
N VAL A 106 8.76 16.20 -12.46
CA VAL A 106 8.92 15.13 -11.45
C VAL A 106 8.30 15.60 -10.12
N PRO A 107 7.36 14.85 -9.54
CA PRO A 107 6.78 15.20 -8.25
C PRO A 107 7.78 15.00 -7.11
N ALA A 108 7.65 15.83 -6.07
CA ALA A 108 8.39 15.63 -4.83
C ALA A 108 8.09 14.24 -4.23
N PRO A 109 9.11 13.56 -3.65
CA PRO A 109 8.93 12.32 -2.92
C PRO A 109 7.92 12.47 -1.78
N VAL A 110 7.13 11.44 -1.52
CA VAL A 110 6.32 11.35 -0.30
C VAL A 110 7.24 10.98 0.85
N ALA A 111 7.31 11.82 1.88
CA ALA A 111 8.03 11.50 3.10
C ALA A 111 7.26 10.44 3.91
N HIS A 112 7.95 9.38 4.29
CA HIS A 112 7.46 8.40 5.25
C HIS A 112 8.17 8.62 6.58
N ALA A 113 7.46 8.46 7.69
CA ALA A 113 8.11 8.44 8.99
C ALA A 113 9.23 7.38 8.97
N PRO A 114 10.41 7.70 9.54
CA PRO A 114 11.43 6.69 9.74
C PRO A 114 10.85 5.58 10.62
N LEU A 115 11.39 4.39 10.43
CA LEU A 115 11.13 3.30 11.37
C LEU A 115 12.08 3.56 12.49
N ASP A 116 11.56 3.91 13.66
CA ASP A 116 12.39 3.97 14.85
C ASP A 116 12.96 2.55 15.06
N ALA A 117 14.29 2.47 15.18
CA ALA A 117 15.06 1.24 15.35
C ALA A 117 15.01 0.75 16.80
#